data_AF-A0A928EC30-F1
#
_entry.id   AF-A0A928EC30-F1
#
_cell.length_a   1.000
_cell.length_b   1.000
_cell.length_c   1.000
_cell.angle_alpha   90.00
_cell.angle_beta   90.00
_cell.angle_gamma   90.00
#
_symmetry.space_group_name_H-M   'P 1'
#
loop_
_entity.id
_entity.type
_entity.pdbx_description
1 polymer ?
#
loop_
_entity_poly.entity_id
_entity_poly.type
_entity_poly.pdbx_seq_one_letter_code
_entity_poly.pdbx_strand_id
1 'polypeptide(L)'
;MTKGILVNYDYCTGCHSCEVACKKILDLPKGEFGIKVAEVGPFEYTTLPALKEKWEWTYMPIITQACDMCAARTEIGKMPMCVQHCQAWCMYYGEAEELVKRMDGKTRWALLTVAE
;
A
#
# COMPACT_ATOMS: atom_id res chain seq x y z
N MET A 1 4.95 -20.23 -0.99
CA MET A 1 5.73 -18.97 -0.89
C MET A 1 4.74 -17.84 -0.68
N THR A 2 5.05 -16.92 0.24
CA THR A 2 4.11 -15.88 0.68
C THR A 2 4.02 -14.77 -0.34
N LYS A 3 2.82 -14.52 -0.89
CA LYS A 3 2.55 -13.37 -1.75
C LYS A 3 2.40 -12.11 -0.91
N GLY A 4 2.85 -10.98 -1.45
CA GLY A 4 2.73 -9.69 -0.80
C GLY A 4 2.47 -8.54 -1.75
N ILE A 5 2.11 -7.40 -1.16
CA ILE A 5 2.12 -6.09 -1.80
C ILE A 5 3.16 -5.24 -1.10
N LEU A 6 4.18 -4.82 -1.84
CA LEU A 6 5.19 -3.88 -1.37
C LEU A 6 4.79 -2.46 -1.74
N VAL A 7 4.88 -1.54 -0.79
CA VAL A 7 4.52 -0.14 -0.97
C VAL A 7 5.71 0.74 -0.59
N ASN A 8 6.15 1.60 -1.50
CA ASN A 8 7.00 2.74 -1.17
C ASN A 8 6.09 3.90 -0.75
N TYR A 9 5.93 4.10 0.55
CA TYR A 9 4.94 5.04 1.06
C TYR A 9 5.44 6.49 1.10
N ASP A 10 6.72 6.74 0.83
CA ASP A 10 7.21 8.11 0.58
C ASP A 10 6.63 8.72 -0.70
N TYR A 11 6.23 7.87 -1.64
CA TYR A 11 5.60 8.30 -2.89
C TYR A 11 4.07 8.21 -2.84
N CYS A 12 3.48 7.73 -1.74
CA CYS A 12 2.03 7.66 -1.64
C CYS A 12 1.42 9.05 -1.50
N THR A 13 0.59 9.45 -2.45
CA THR A 13 -0.05 10.77 -2.48
C THR A 13 -1.40 10.83 -1.78
N GLY A 14 -1.86 9.73 -1.16
CA GLY A 14 -3.17 9.70 -0.51
C GLY A 14 -4.36 9.81 -1.47
N CYS A 15 -4.21 9.53 -2.78
CA CYS A 15 -5.29 9.74 -3.77
C CYS A 15 -6.53 8.81 -3.63
N HIS A 16 -6.53 7.87 -2.69
CA HIS A 16 -7.59 6.88 -2.43
C HIS A 16 -8.04 6.01 -3.64
N SER A 17 -7.34 6.05 -4.77
CA SER A 17 -7.69 5.27 -5.97
C SER A 17 -7.64 3.76 -5.72
N CYS A 18 -6.71 3.31 -4.88
CA CYS A 18 -6.61 1.91 -4.47
C CYS A 18 -7.84 1.43 -3.69
N GLU A 19 -8.45 2.29 -2.87
CA GLU A 19 -9.65 1.94 -2.10
C GLU A 19 -10.85 1.72 -3.03
N VAL A 20 -11.07 2.65 -3.96
CA VAL A 20 -12.18 2.59 -4.92
C VAL A 20 -12.04 1.36 -5.82
N ALA A 21 -10.83 1.12 -6.33
CA ALA A 21 -10.54 0.00 -7.21
C ALA A 21 -10.71 -1.36 -6.51
N CYS A 22 -10.20 -1.48 -5.28
CA CYS A 22 -10.33 -2.69 -4.45
C CYS A 22 -11.78 -2.96 -4.07
N LYS A 23 -12.49 -1.93 -3.63
CA LYS A 23 -13.92 -2.01 -3.32
C LYS A 23 -14.74 -2.49 -4.52
N LYS A 24 -14.45 -1.97 -5.72
CA LYS A 24 -15.21 -2.33 -6.91
C LYS A 24 -15.01 -3.79 -7.34
N ILE A 25 -13.79 -4.33 -7.20
CA ILE A 25 -13.53 -5.73 -7.58
C ILE A 25 -14.07 -6.73 -6.56
N LEU A 26 -14.04 -6.38 -5.28
CA LEU A 26 -14.59 -7.20 -4.20
C LEU A 26 -16.10 -7.01 -3.98
N ASP A 27 -16.71 -6.07 -4.72
CA ASP A 27 -18.12 -5.67 -4.59
C ASP A 27 -18.55 -5.33 -3.15
N LEU A 28 -17.66 -4.66 -2.40
CA LEU A 28 -17.91 -4.35 -0.99
C LEU A 28 -18.95 -3.23 -0.81
N PRO A 29 -19.81 -3.29 0.21
CA PRO A 29 -20.81 -2.26 0.49
C PRO A 29 -20.20 -0.98 1.06
N LYS A 30 -21.03 0.05 1.26
CA LYS A 30 -20.61 1.32 1.90
C LYS A 30 -20.09 1.06 3.32
N GLY A 31 -18.92 1.61 3.65
CA GLY A 31 -18.28 1.44 4.96
C GLY A 31 -17.24 0.32 5.01
N GLU A 32 -17.22 -0.58 4.04
CA GLU A 32 -16.25 -1.68 3.96
C GLU A 32 -15.15 -1.40 2.94
N PHE A 33 -13.96 -1.94 3.22
CA PHE A 33 -12.73 -1.71 2.47
C PHE A 33 -11.86 -2.97 2.50
N GLY A 34 -11.34 -3.40 1.34
CA GLY A 34 -10.26 -4.40 1.27
C GLY A 34 -8.87 -3.77 1.43
N ILE A 35 -8.76 -2.47 1.17
CA ILE A 35 -7.58 -1.64 1.43
C ILE A 35 -8.06 -0.24 1.81
N LYS A 36 -7.42 0.36 2.82
CA LYS A 36 -7.74 1.70 3.32
C LYS A 36 -6.48 2.52 3.52
N VAL A 37 -6.48 3.77 3.06
CA VAL A 37 -5.38 4.71 3.29
C VAL A 37 -5.54 5.30 4.69
N ALA A 38 -4.52 5.09 5.52
CA ALA A 38 -4.31 5.80 6.77
C ALA A 38 -3.48 7.07 6.51
N GLU A 39 -3.80 8.12 7.24
CA GLU A 39 -3.08 9.39 7.21
C GLU A 39 -2.40 9.61 8.56
N VAL A 40 -1.13 9.97 8.54
CA VAL A 40 -0.32 10.32 9.70
C VAL A 40 0.20 11.73 9.50
N GLY A 41 -0.21 12.65 10.38
CA GLY A 41 0.09 14.08 10.25
C GLY A 41 -1.10 14.90 9.76
N PRO A 42 -0.90 16.19 9.45
CA PRO A 42 0.36 16.91 9.56
C PRO A 42 0.76 17.20 11.02
N PHE A 43 2.02 16.94 11.39
CA PHE A 43 2.62 17.46 12.63
C PHE A 43 4.11 17.75 12.46
N GLU A 44 4.66 18.63 13.30
CA GLU A 44 6.08 18.99 13.28
C GLU A 44 6.85 18.32 14.42
N TYR A 45 8.01 17.76 14.11
CA TYR A 45 8.99 17.31 15.09
C TYR A 45 9.81 18.47 15.64
N THR A 46 9.49 18.91 16.85
CA THR A 46 10.21 20.00 17.54
C THR A 46 11.40 19.49 18.37
N THR A 47 11.45 18.20 18.69
CA THR A 47 12.45 17.59 19.59
C THR A 47 13.51 16.75 18.86
N LEU A 48 13.40 16.61 17.53
CA LEU A 48 14.31 15.80 16.71
C LEU A 48 15.09 16.69 15.71
N PRO A 49 16.12 17.42 16.18
CA PRO A 49 16.83 18.40 15.36
C PRO A 49 17.66 17.79 14.22
N ALA A 50 17.91 16.48 14.24
CA ALA A 50 18.65 15.77 13.21
C ALA A 50 17.79 15.38 11.98
N LEU A 51 16.47 15.56 12.04
CA LEU A 51 15.61 15.28 10.89
C LEU A 51 15.83 16.32 9.79
N LYS A 52 16.03 15.83 8.57
CA LYS A 52 16.14 16.69 7.38
C LYS A 52 14.83 17.42 7.10
N GLU A 53 13.70 16.70 7.21
CA GLU A 53 12.35 17.24 7.10
C GLU A 53 11.68 17.16 8.48
N LYS A 54 11.24 18.30 8.99
CA LYS A 54 10.64 18.38 10.34
C LYS A 54 9.14 18.06 10.33
N TRP A 55 8.50 18.14 9.18
CA TRP A 55 7.07 17.87 9.03
C TRP A 55 6.83 16.40 8.66
N GLU A 56 5.96 15.75 9.41
CA GLU A 56 5.42 14.45 9.05
C GLU A 56 4.05 14.65 8.41
N TRP A 57 3.92 14.19 7.17
CA TRP A 57 2.63 14.04 6.51
C TRP A 57 2.72 12.85 5.55
N THR A 58 2.22 11.72 6.01
CA THR A 58 2.38 10.45 5.34
C THR A 58 1.03 9.76 5.14
N TYR A 59 0.86 9.22 3.95
CA TYR A 59 -0.24 8.34 3.61
C TYR A 59 0.25 6.91 3.48
N MET A 60 -0.43 5.98 4.13
CA MET A 60 -0.10 4.56 4.07
C MET A 60 -1.34 3.74 3.71
N PRO A 61 -1.37 3.03 2.58
CA PRO A 61 -2.42 2.06 2.32
C PRO A 61 -2.21 0.81 3.20
N ILE A 62 -3.25 0.41 3.92
CA ILE A 62 -3.30 -0.77 4.79
C ILE A 62 -4.33 -1.74 4.20
N ILE A 63 -3.94 -2.99 3.98
CA ILE A 63 -4.88 -4.05 3.57
C ILE A 63 -5.67 -4.55 4.78
N THR A 64 -6.93 -4.93 4.57
CA THR A 64 -7.81 -5.46 5.62
C THR A 64 -7.96 -6.98 5.48
N GLN A 65 -8.70 -7.59 6.40
CA GLN A 65 -9.06 -9.01 6.33
C GLN A 65 -9.90 -9.37 5.08
N ALA A 66 -10.53 -8.40 4.43
CA ALA A 66 -11.27 -8.63 3.20
C ALA A 66 -10.36 -8.71 1.96
N CYS A 67 -9.06 -8.43 2.10
CA CYS A 67 -8.12 -8.55 1.00
C CYS A 67 -7.86 -10.03 0.66
N ASP A 68 -8.13 -10.41 -0.58
CA ASP A 68 -7.88 -11.74 -1.15
C ASP A 68 -6.66 -11.76 -2.08
N MET A 69 -5.84 -10.72 -2.03
CA MET A 69 -4.74 -10.49 -2.98
C MET A 69 -5.16 -10.47 -4.45
N CYS A 70 -6.44 -10.20 -4.74
CA CYS A 70 -7.05 -10.29 -6.07
C CYS A 70 -6.78 -11.65 -6.75
N ALA A 71 -6.93 -12.75 -6.01
CA ALA A 71 -6.57 -14.11 -6.43
C ALA A 71 -6.98 -14.42 -7.89
N ALA A 72 -8.26 -14.25 -8.23
CA ALA A 72 -8.80 -14.53 -9.57
C ALA A 72 -8.13 -13.70 -10.69
N ARG A 73 -7.65 -12.49 -10.39
CA ARG A 73 -6.92 -11.66 -11.36
C ARG A 73 -5.48 -12.11 -11.52
N THR A 74 -4.84 -12.43 -10.41
CA THR A 74 -3.44 -12.84 -10.40
C THR A 74 -3.24 -14.20 -11.04
N GLU A 75 -4.23 -15.10 -10.96
CA GLU A 75 -4.26 -16.39 -11.66
C GLU A 75 -4.18 -16.24 -13.19
N ILE A 76 -4.80 -15.20 -13.74
CA ILE A 76 -4.76 -14.91 -15.19
C ILE A 76 -3.64 -13.94 -15.57
N GLY A 77 -2.63 -13.77 -14.72
CA GLY A 77 -1.45 -12.93 -14.98
C GLY A 77 -1.71 -11.43 -14.92
N LYS A 78 -2.84 -10.98 -14.38
CA LYS A 78 -3.12 -9.55 -14.18
C LYS A 78 -2.65 -9.08 -12.80
N MET A 79 -2.37 -7.78 -12.69
CA MET A 79 -2.06 -7.16 -11.40
C MET A 79 -3.30 -7.06 -10.49
N PRO A 80 -3.11 -7.08 -9.16
CA PRO A 80 -4.13 -6.66 -8.22
C PRO A 80 -4.63 -5.25 -8.51
N MET A 81 -5.90 -4.98 -8.19
CA MET A 81 -6.54 -3.72 -8.56
C MET A 81 -5.90 -2.50 -7.89
N CYS A 82 -5.51 -2.62 -6.62
CA CYS A 82 -4.82 -1.55 -5.90
C CYS A 82 -3.44 -1.23 -6.51
N VAL A 83 -2.71 -2.25 -6.97
CA VAL A 83 -1.42 -2.08 -7.65
C VAL A 83 -1.61 -1.44 -9.02
N GLN A 84 -2.54 -1.96 -9.82
CA GLN A 84 -2.82 -1.42 -11.16
C GLN A 84 -3.30 0.04 -11.13
N HIS A 85 -4.03 0.46 -10.11
CA HIS A 85 -4.63 1.81 -10.02
C HIS A 85 -3.86 2.76 -9.11
N CYS A 86 -2.68 2.36 -8.61
CA CYS A 86 -1.82 3.26 -7.86
C CYS A 86 -1.36 4.40 -8.78
N GLN A 87 -1.88 5.62 -8.59
CA GLN A 87 -1.54 6.76 -9.46
C GLN A 87 -0.07 7.19 -9.34
N ALA A 88 0.54 6.95 -8.17
CA ALA A 88 1.95 7.25 -7.91
C ALA A 88 2.91 6.13 -8.32
N TRP A 89 2.40 4.99 -8.81
CA TRP A 89 3.21 3.83 -9.23
C TRP A 89 4.19 3.33 -8.14
N CYS A 90 3.76 3.40 -6.88
CA CYS A 90 4.57 3.06 -5.71
C CYS A 90 4.24 1.69 -5.07
N MET A 91 3.34 0.92 -5.69
CA MET A 91 2.90 -0.39 -5.20
C MET A 91 3.36 -1.51 -6.14
N TYR A 92 3.77 -2.65 -5.58
CA TYR A 92 4.27 -3.81 -6.33
C TYR A 92 3.70 -5.10 -5.77
N TYR A 93 3.34 -6.06 -6.62
CA TYR A 93 2.82 -7.38 -6.22
C TYR A 93 3.78 -8.49 -6.66
N GLY A 94 3.95 -9.51 -5.83
CA GLY A 94 4.83 -10.63 -6.12
C GLY A 94 5.09 -11.54 -4.92
N GLU A 95 6.09 -12.40 -5.04
CA GLU A 95 6.63 -13.15 -3.91
C GLU A 95 7.32 -12.20 -2.93
N ALA A 96 7.04 -12.35 -1.63
CA ALA A 96 7.60 -11.50 -0.58
C ALA A 96 9.13 -11.39 -0.66
N GLU A 97 9.81 -12.52 -0.86
CA GLU A 97 11.28 -12.61 -0.96
C GLU A 97 11.85 -11.82 -2.15
N GLU A 98 11.13 -11.76 -3.26
CA GLU A 98 11.53 -10.99 -4.44
C GLU A 98 11.20 -9.50 -4.28
N LEU A 99 10.10 -9.20 -3.60
CA LEU A 99 9.68 -7.83 -3.34
C LEU A 99 10.68 -7.10 -2.44
N VAL A 100 11.11 -7.70 -1.33
CA VAL A 100 12.02 -7.03 -0.37
C VAL A 100 13.35 -6.60 -1.00
N LYS A 101 13.79 -7.26 -2.08
CA LYS A 101 15.00 -6.87 -2.83
C LYS A 101 14.89 -5.48 -3.47
N ARG A 102 13.68 -4.92 -3.61
CA ARG A 102 13.45 -3.56 -4.15
C ARG A 102 13.69 -2.47 -3.11
N MET A 103 13.74 -2.80 -1.83
CA MET A 103 13.97 -1.82 -0.77
C MET A 103 15.38 -1.24 -0.91
N ASP A 104 15.47 0.06 -1.15
CA ASP A 104 16.71 0.75 -1.50
C ASP A 104 17.45 1.37 -0.31
N GLY A 105 16.84 1.34 0.88
CA GLY A 105 17.36 1.98 2.10
C GLY A 105 17.36 3.51 2.05
N LYS A 106 16.76 4.12 1.03
CA LYS A 106 16.70 5.58 0.83
C LYS A 106 15.32 6.14 1.08
N THR A 107 14.30 5.33 0.82
CA THR A 107 12.89 5.65 1.04
C THR A 107 12.27 4.67 2.03
N ARG A 108 11.09 4.99 2.53
CA ARG A 108 10.37 4.17 3.50
C ARG A 108 9.41 3.21 2.79
N TRP A 109 9.48 1.93 3.17
CA TRP A 109 8.75 0.84 2.53
C TRP A 109 7.94 0.03 3.53
N ALA A 110 6.82 -0.54 3.09
CA ALA A 110 6.06 -1.52 3.86
C ALA A 110 5.71 -2.73 2.97
N LEU A 111 5.91 -3.93 3.52
CA LEU A 111 5.46 -5.17 2.92
C LEU A 111 4.16 -5.60 3.61
N LEU A 112 3.09 -5.76 2.83
CA LEU A 112 1.78 -6.17 3.28
C LEU A 112 1.49 -7.60 2.82
N THR A 113 1.11 -8.46 3.75
CA THR A 113 0.73 -9.86 3.50
C THR A 113 -0.65 -10.14 4.09
N VAL A 114 -1.38 -11.10 3.52
CA VAL A 114 -2.63 -11.61 4.11
C VAL A 114 -2.32 -12.73 5.10
N ALA A 115 -3.17 -12.89 6.12
CA ALA A 115 -3.14 -14.07 6.97
C ALA A 115 -3.72 -15.27 6.21
N GLU A 116 -3.14 -16.46 6.43
CA GLU A 116 -3.64 -17.73 5.88
C GLU A 116 -4.83 -18.28 6.68
#